data_AF-A0A3N0CHM5-F1
#
_entry.id   AF-A0A3N0CHM5-F1
#
_cell.length_a   1.000
_cell.length_b   1.000
_cell.length_c   1.000
_cell.angle_alpha   90.00
_cell.angle_beta   90.00
_cell.angle_gamma   90.00
#
_symmetry.space_group_name_H-M   'P 1'
#
loop_
_entity.id
_entity.type
_entity.pdbx_description
1 polymer ?
#
loop_
_entity_poly.entity_id
_entity_poly.type
_entity_poly.pdbx_seq_one_letter_code
_entity_poly.pdbx_strand_id
1 'polypeptide(L)'
;MINGDEIRRIHEILARIISAAELVELDQPHIVVCRDEATGSVSYSGPFTDGLAALEFAERERAVDVELNEGDPLSFSVAALYPTGRVGTG
;
A
#
# COMPACT_ATOMS: atom_id res chain seq x y z
N MET A 1 37.25 -11.52 -7.03
CA MET A 1 36.13 -12.46 -7.20
C MET A 1 35.39 -12.47 -5.87
N ILE A 2 34.12 -12.10 -5.86
CA ILE A 2 33.28 -12.18 -4.66
C ILE A 2 33.02 -13.67 -4.41
N ASN A 3 33.33 -14.18 -3.22
CA ASN A 3 33.10 -15.58 -2.86
C ASN A 3 31.60 -15.79 -2.55
N GLY A 4 31.07 -17.01 -2.73
CA GLY A 4 29.66 -17.36 -2.48
C GLY A 4 29.18 -17.01 -1.06
N ASP A 5 30.08 -17.01 -0.07
CA ASP A 5 29.76 -16.63 1.30
C ASP A 5 29.53 -15.10 1.46
N GLU A 6 30.24 -14.28 0.67
CA GLU A 6 30.02 -12.83 0.60
C GLU A 6 28.70 -12.52 -0.10
N ILE A 7 28.35 -13.26 -1.16
CA ILE A 7 27.06 -13.13 -1.86
C ILE A 7 25.88 -13.48 -0.94
N ARG A 8 25.99 -14.55 -0.14
CA ARG A 8 24.97 -14.92 0.84
C ARG A 8 24.78 -13.82 1.89
N ARG A 9 25.88 -13.28 2.41
CA ARG A 9 25.83 -12.21 3.43
C ARG A 9 25.21 -10.92 2.89
N ILE A 10 25.48 -10.57 1.63
CA ILE A 10 24.84 -9.42 0.96
C ILE A 10 23.33 -9.64 0.85
N HIS A 11 22.89 -10.83 0.41
CA HIS A 11 21.46 -11.15 0.35
C HIS A 11 20.77 -11.06 1.71
N GLU A 12 21.39 -11.58 2.77
CA GLU A 12 20.83 -11.50 4.13
C GLU A 12 20.68 -10.06 4.61
N ILE A 13 21.66 -9.20 4.33
CA ILE A 13 21.60 -7.78 4.68
C ILE A 13 20.50 -7.07 3.89
N LEU A 14 20.43 -7.30 2.58
CA LEU A 14 19.39 -6.70 1.73
C LEU A 14 18.00 -7.13 2.16
N ALA A 15 17.78 -8.42 2.44
CA ALA A 15 16.50 -8.92 2.94
C ALA A 15 16.10 -8.23 4.25
N ARG A 16 17.03 -8.09 5.20
CA ARG A 16 16.75 -7.38 6.46
C ARG A 16 16.42 -5.91 6.27
N ILE A 17 17.10 -5.22 5.35
CA ILE A 17 16.83 -3.81 5.05
C ILE A 17 15.45 -3.67 4.42
N ILE A 18 15.11 -4.52 3.45
CA ILE A 18 13.81 -4.51 2.76
C ILE A 18 12.69 -4.78 3.77
N SER A 19 12.79 -5.85 4.57
CA SER A 19 11.76 -6.17 5.56
C SER A 19 11.59 -5.08 6.62
N ALA A 20 12.68 -4.41 7.02
CA ALA A 20 12.58 -3.28 7.94
C ALA A 20 11.88 -2.08 7.28
N ALA A 21 12.13 -1.81 6.00
CA ALA A 21 11.47 -0.75 5.26
C ALA A 21 9.97 -1.06 5.05
N GLU A 22 9.62 -2.29 4.67
CA GLU A 22 8.22 -2.73 4.52
C GLU A 22 7.42 -2.59 5.81
N LEU A 23 8.03 -2.92 6.96
CA LEU A 23 7.39 -2.72 8.27
C LEU A 23 7.18 -1.24 8.59
N VAL A 24 8.15 -0.39 8.28
CA VAL A 24 8.01 1.07 8.45
C VAL A 24 6.94 1.63 7.52
N GLU A 25 6.80 1.10 6.31
CA GLU A 25 5.77 1.48 5.37
C GLU A 25 4.38 1.19 5.94
N LEU A 26 4.15 0.03 6.54
CA LEU A 26 2.86 -0.33 7.16
C LEU A 26 2.42 0.66 8.24
N ASP A 27 3.35 1.24 9.00
CA ASP A 27 3.06 2.22 10.05
C ASP A 27 2.87 3.67 9.52
N GLN A 28 3.11 3.93 8.23
CA GLN A 28 2.83 5.24 7.64
C GLN A 28 1.33 5.46 7.41
N PRO A 29 0.87 6.71 7.30
CA PRO A 29 -0.50 6.98 6.85
C PRO A 29 -0.78 6.37 5.48
N HIS A 30 -1.95 5.76 5.30
CA HIS A 30 -2.35 5.14 4.02
C HIS A 30 -3.64 5.74 3.49
N ILE A 31 -3.87 5.56 2.20
CA ILE A 31 -5.17 5.80 1.56
C ILE A 31 -5.70 4.51 0.96
N VAL A 32 -7.02 4.45 0.82
CA VAL A 32 -7.69 3.44 0.01
C VAL A 32 -8.09 4.09 -1.31
N VAL A 33 -7.68 3.45 -2.40
CA VAL A 33 -8.04 3.82 -3.77
C VAL A 33 -9.09 2.82 -4.23
N CYS A 34 -10.29 3.32 -4.50
CA CYS A 34 -11.38 2.55 -5.09
C CYS A 34 -11.49 2.95 -6.57
N ARG A 35 -11.49 1.96 -7.46
CA ARG A 35 -11.69 2.14 -8.89
C ARG A 35 -12.97 1.41 -9.30
N ASP A 36 -13.82 2.13 -10.01
CA ASP A 36 -14.94 1.56 -10.74
C ASP A 36 -14.42 1.10 -12.11
N GLU A 37 -14.46 -0.21 -12.36
CA GLU A 37 -13.95 -0.80 -13.60
C GLU A 37 -14.87 -0.55 -14.81
N ALA A 38 -16.16 -0.26 -14.60
CA ALA A 38 -17.10 0.05 -15.67
C ALA A 38 -16.90 1.47 -16.20
N THR A 39 -16.75 2.43 -15.28
CA THR A 39 -16.65 3.86 -15.63
C THR A 39 -15.22 4.37 -15.69
N GLY A 40 -14.27 3.64 -15.10
CA GLY A 40 -12.90 4.07 -14.89
C GLY A 40 -12.76 5.15 -13.80
N SER A 41 -13.84 5.48 -13.09
CA SER A 41 -13.84 6.47 -12.01
C SER A 41 -12.98 6.00 -10.85
N VAL A 42 -12.29 6.94 -10.20
CA VAL A 42 -11.43 6.67 -9.04
C VAL A 42 -11.86 7.56 -7.88
N SER A 43 -12.11 6.94 -6.74
CA SER A 43 -12.37 7.62 -5.47
C SER A 43 -11.30 7.25 -4.43
N TYR A 44 -11.13 8.13 -3.44
CA TYR A 44 -10.11 7.99 -2.42
C TYR A 44 -10.74 8.12 -1.04
N SER A 45 -10.35 7.24 -0.13
CA SER A 45 -10.69 7.31 1.30
C SER A 45 -9.42 7.44 2.14
N GLY A 46 -9.49 8.22 3.22
CA GLY A 46 -8.38 8.47 4.14
C GLY A 46 -7.99 9.95 4.26
N PRO A 47 -6.80 10.24 4.84
CA PRO A 47 -5.77 9.29 5.25
C PRO A 47 -6.16 8.47 6.48
N PHE A 48 -5.84 7.18 6.45
CA PHE A 48 -5.85 6.28 7.59
C PHE A 48 -4.53 6.37 8.35
N THR A 49 -4.55 6.03 9.63
CA THR A 49 -3.38 6.18 10.52
C THR A 49 -2.24 5.25 10.13
N ASP A 50 -2.57 4.04 9.68
CA ASP A 50 -1.63 2.99 9.26
C ASP A 50 -2.24 2.15 8.12
N GLY A 51 -1.45 1.23 7.57
CA GLY A 51 -1.84 0.36 6.47
C GLY A 51 -2.86 -0.70 6.86
N LEU A 52 -2.86 -1.12 8.12
CA LEU A 52 -3.82 -2.11 8.61
C LEU A 52 -5.22 -1.50 8.70
N ALA A 53 -5.36 -0.27 9.23
CA ALA A 53 -6.61 0.46 9.29
C ALA A 53 -7.18 0.75 7.89
N ALA A 54 -6.31 1.07 6.92
CA ALA A 54 -6.73 1.22 5.52
C ALA A 54 -7.18 -0.12 4.91
N LEU A 55 -6.48 -1.22 5.18
CA LEU A 55 -6.85 -2.55 4.69
C LEU A 55 -8.18 -3.04 5.29
N GLU A 56 -8.38 -2.86 6.60
CA GLU A 56 -9.65 -3.18 7.26
C GLU A 56 -10.83 -2.41 6.65
N PHE A 57 -10.63 -1.13 6.33
CA PHE A 57 -11.63 -0.34 5.63
C PHE A 57 -11.90 -0.90 4.22
N ALA A 58 -10.85 -1.18 3.44
CA ALA A 58 -10.97 -1.70 2.08
C ALA A 58 -11.70 -3.05 2.03
N GLU A 59 -11.41 -3.98 2.95
CA GLU A 59 -12.10 -5.28 3.00
C GLU A 59 -13.57 -5.14 3.41
N ARG A 60 -13.89 -4.18 4.29
CA ARG A 60 -15.29 -3.89 4.65
C ARG A 60 -16.07 -3.36 3.45
N GLU A 61 -15.52 -2.39 2.72
CA GLU A 61 -16.16 -1.84 1.53
C GLU A 61 -16.30 -2.88 0.43
N ARG A 62 -15.30 -3.75 0.23
CA ARG A 62 -15.39 -4.86 -0.71
C ARG A 62 -16.51 -5.83 -0.32
N ALA A 63 -16.66 -6.17 0.95
CA ALA A 63 -17.73 -7.05 1.40
C ALA A 63 -19.12 -6.45 1.13
N VAL A 64 -19.27 -5.14 1.36
CA VAL A 64 -20.50 -4.40 1.04
C VAL A 64 -20.76 -4.36 -0.47
N ASP A 65 -19.74 -4.11 -1.29
CA ASP A 65 -19.86 -4.13 -2.76
C ASP A 65 -20.33 -5.50 -3.25
N VAL A 66 -19.71 -6.59 -2.77
CA VAL A 66 -20.10 -7.97 -3.14
C VAL A 66 -21.55 -8.29 -2.74
N GLU A 67 -22.05 -7.72 -1.65
CA GLU A 67 -23.43 -7.94 -1.20
C GLU A 67 -24.46 -7.11 -2.00
N LEU A 68 -24.10 -5.91 -2.42
CA LEU A 68 -25.02 -4.95 -3.05
C LEU A 68 -24.95 -4.91 -4.58
N ASN A 69 -23.82 -5.28 -5.18
CA ASN A 69 -23.60 -5.20 -6.62
C ASN A 69 -23.51 -6.61 -7.24
N GLU A 70 -24.52 -6.95 -8.06
CA GLU A 70 -24.47 -8.09 -8.99
C GLU A 70 -23.75 -7.72 -10.33
N GLY A 71 -23.16 -6.52 -10.42
CA GLY A 71 -22.62 -5.90 -11.64
C GLY A 71 -21.08 -5.80 -11.70
N ASP A 72 -20.57 -4.85 -12.50
CA ASP A 72 -19.13 -4.65 -12.71
C ASP A 72 -18.40 -4.32 -11.39
N PRO A 73 -17.32 -5.04 -11.05
CA PRO A 73 -16.76 -5.02 -9.70
C PRO A 73 -15.97 -3.75 -9.41
N LEU A 74 -16.11 -3.21 -8.20
CA LEU A 74 -15.19 -2.21 -7.68
C LEU A 74 -13.86 -2.88 -7.30
N SER A 75 -12.73 -2.25 -7.67
CA SER A 75 -11.41 -2.66 -7.23
C SER A 75 -10.87 -1.73 -6.14
N PHE A 76 -10.43 -2.33 -5.03
CA PHE A 76 -9.90 -1.61 -3.87
C PHE A 76 -8.42 -1.93 -3.70
N SER A 77 -7.61 -0.88 -3.55
CA SER A 77 -6.16 -0.99 -3.29
C SER A 77 -5.75 -0.02 -2.18
N VAL A 78 -4.71 -0.40 -1.43
CA VAL A 78 -4.17 0.37 -0.30
C VAL A 78 -2.80 0.92 -0.69
N ALA A 79 -2.55 2.19 -0.42
CA ALA A 79 -1.27 2.84 -0.77
C ALA A 79 -0.76 3.73 0.38
N ALA A 80 0.52 3.60 0.70
CA ALA A 80 1.18 4.46 1.68
C ALA A 80 1.30 5.90 1.15
N LEU A 81 1.09 6.87 2.03
CA LEU A 81 1.33 8.29 1.75
C LEU A 81 2.76 8.65 2.10
N TYR A 82 3.54 8.95 1.07
CA TYR A 82 4.86 9.53 1.25
C TYR A 82 4.75 11.04 1.42
N PRO A 83 5.53 11.64 2.33
CA PRO A 83 5.63 13.09 2.41
C PRO A 83 5.98 13.64 1.03
N THR A 84 5.20 14.61 0.55
CA THR A 84 5.63 15.40 -0.59
C THR A 84 6.89 16.13 -0.14
N GLY A 85 8.05 15.75 -0.70
CA GLY A 85 9.32 16.37 -0.34
C GLY A 85 9.18 17.89 -0.38
N ARG A 86 9.62 18.59 0.67
CA ARG A 86 9.67 20.06 0.65
C ARG A 86 10.37 20.47 -0.64
N VAL A 87 9.67 21.15 -1.55
CA VAL A 87 10.33 21.98 -2.54
C VAL A 87 11.04 23.06 -1.72
N GLY A 88 12.36 22.93 -1.59
CA GLY A 88 13.18 23.92 -0.91
C GLY A 88 12.97 25.28 -1.59
N THR A 89 12.20 26.14 -0.94
CA THR A 89 12.17 27.57 -1.23
C THR A 89 12.88 28.24 -0.07
N GLY A 90 14.18 28.49 -0.26
CA GLY A 90 15.07 29.15 0.68
C GLY A 90 16.33 29.55 -0.05
#